data_AF-A0A4Q1SGC6-F1
#
_entry.id   AF-A0A4Q1SGC6-F1
#
_cell.length_a   1.000
_cell.length_b   1.000
_cell.length_c   1.000
_cell.angle_alpha   90.00
_cell.angle_beta   90.00
_cell.angle_gamma   90.00
#
_symmetry.space_group_name_H-M   'P 1'
#
loop_
_entity.id
_entity.type
_entity.pdbx_description
1 polymer ?
#
loop_
_entity_poly.entity_id
_entity_poly.type
_entity_poly.pdbx_seq_one_letter_code
_entity_poly.pdbx_strand_id
1 'polypeptide(L)'
;MFRTIVSVFLGAAVFTSSACAASAPEPRPLPLINPLADKNFYLLSLFDRQPELQKALVHDAALAQFARQRIARSAACKNDANCIIAAALWTDDDAATTAHELSGLYARDAAFRKALNDALPASGAYALYGDRAPVDLLQQAWLTCVRGMNEILTVYGQGHDPRYPKIDSASVDMHTSAFQQAVADWQTKSAGAGGLFFEPAMQLSLRLLLLNRRDEAARFEPIENSENRAALQGMAQVSWGKYPYSVIVVPGAGPEDYQTALSSAGRERVRLAAEAYRKGMAPFLLLSGGYVHPSQTHYAEAIEMKKVLEQEEHIPASSILVDPFARHTTTNLRNAVREIYRYGMPVTRPVLIVSDPLQTAYILAPFFSARCEKELGYVPYTSLKFISTTEVSFLPNLDSLEQDPIDPLDP
;
A
#
# COMPACT_ATOMS: atom_id res chain seq x y z
N MET A 1 35.67 -20.49 72.04
CA MET A 1 34.67 -21.53 71.70
C MET A 1 33.81 -20.97 70.58
N PHE A 2 34.20 -21.22 69.33
CA PHE A 2 33.52 -20.70 68.13
C PHE A 2 32.26 -21.53 67.87
N ARG A 3 31.10 -20.88 67.72
CA ARG A 3 29.89 -21.46 67.14
C ARG A 3 29.53 -20.66 65.90
N THR A 4 29.80 -21.24 64.74
CA THR A 4 29.47 -20.72 63.42
C THR A 4 27.97 -20.92 63.17
N ILE A 5 27.24 -19.82 62.99
CA ILE A 5 25.86 -19.84 62.47
C ILE A 5 25.96 -19.69 60.96
N VAL A 6 25.52 -20.71 60.23
CA VAL A 6 25.39 -20.69 58.77
C VAL A 6 23.99 -20.16 58.45
N SER A 7 23.91 -18.93 57.95
CA SER A 7 22.68 -18.37 57.38
C SER A 7 22.57 -18.78 55.91
N VAL A 8 21.58 -19.60 55.59
CA VAL A 8 21.21 -19.95 54.21
C VAL A 8 20.31 -18.84 53.66
N PHE A 9 20.83 -18.03 52.74
CA PHE A 9 20.03 -17.10 51.93
C PHE A 9 19.46 -17.84 50.72
N LEU A 10 18.13 -18.02 50.69
CA LEU A 10 17.40 -18.48 49.52
C LEU A 10 17.25 -17.29 48.55
N GLY A 11 18.04 -17.29 47.48
CA GLY A 11 17.90 -16.31 46.39
C GLY A 11 16.70 -16.66 45.51
N ALA A 12 15.64 -15.86 45.60
CA ALA A 12 14.54 -15.91 44.64
C ALA A 12 15.01 -15.29 43.32
N ALA A 13 15.27 -16.14 42.32
CA ALA A 13 15.55 -15.70 40.96
C ALA A 13 14.26 -15.16 40.34
N VAL A 14 14.15 -13.83 40.25
CA VAL A 14 13.12 -13.15 39.46
C VAL A 14 13.49 -13.33 38.00
N PHE A 15 12.83 -14.26 37.31
CA PHE A 15 12.84 -14.33 35.86
C PHE A 15 12.05 -13.14 35.32
N THR A 16 12.72 -12.04 35.00
CA THR A 16 12.15 -11.02 34.13
C THR A 16 12.05 -11.63 32.73
N SER A 17 10.84 -11.99 32.33
CA SER A 17 10.52 -12.26 30.93
C SER A 17 10.81 -10.99 30.13
N SER A 18 11.95 -10.97 29.43
CA SER A 18 12.18 -10.00 28.37
C SER A 18 11.12 -10.24 27.31
N ALA A 19 10.06 -9.42 27.33
CA ALA A 19 9.22 -9.28 26.17
C ALA A 19 10.14 -8.83 25.03
N CYS A 20 10.30 -9.66 24.00
CA CYS A 20 10.89 -9.22 22.75
C CYS A 20 10.06 -8.03 22.28
N ALA A 21 10.58 -6.81 22.44
CA ALA A 21 10.05 -5.66 21.74
C ALA A 21 10.10 -6.04 20.25
N ALA A 22 8.96 -6.04 19.58
CA ALA A 22 8.91 -6.18 18.14
C ALA A 22 9.87 -5.12 17.56
N SER A 23 10.83 -5.55 16.73
CA SER A 23 11.71 -4.60 16.05
C SER A 23 10.82 -3.68 15.22
N ALA A 24 10.93 -2.36 15.45
CA ALA A 24 10.26 -1.39 14.61
C ALA A 24 10.58 -1.70 13.13
N PRO A 25 9.61 -1.54 12.20
CA PRO A 25 9.87 -1.84 10.81
C PRO A 25 11.08 -1.05 10.31
N GLU A 26 11.80 -1.59 9.34
CA GLU A 26 12.98 -0.91 8.82
C GLU A 26 12.53 0.23 7.88
N PRO A 27 13.07 1.45 8.02
CA PRO A 27 12.77 2.58 7.14
C PRO A 27 13.47 2.37 5.80
N ARG A 28 12.96 1.41 5.02
CA ARG A 28 13.44 1.05 3.69
C ARG A 28 12.28 0.73 2.76
N PRO A 29 12.47 0.91 1.44
CA PRO A 29 11.49 0.49 0.45
C PRO A 29 11.12 -0.98 0.61
N LEU A 30 9.84 -1.30 0.36
CA LEU A 30 9.39 -2.68 0.30
C LEU A 30 10.01 -3.36 -0.93
N PRO A 31 10.59 -4.56 -0.80
CA PRO A 31 11.08 -5.29 -1.96
C PRO A 31 9.89 -5.78 -2.80
N LEU A 32 9.70 -5.20 -3.98
CA LEU A 32 8.65 -5.57 -4.93
C LEU A 32 9.25 -6.42 -6.06
N ILE A 33 8.86 -7.69 -6.13
CA ILE A 33 9.20 -8.62 -7.23
C ILE A 33 8.10 -8.61 -8.28
N ASN A 34 6.84 -8.64 -7.84
CA ASN A 34 5.67 -8.45 -8.67
C ASN A 34 4.90 -7.26 -8.11
N PRO A 35 5.18 -6.02 -8.54
CA PRO A 35 4.67 -4.84 -7.87
C PRO A 35 3.14 -4.78 -7.75
N LEU A 36 2.41 -5.25 -8.76
CA LEU A 36 0.94 -5.26 -8.71
C LEU A 36 0.41 -6.22 -7.64
N ALA A 37 0.99 -7.42 -7.56
CA ALA A 37 0.65 -8.40 -6.53
C ALA A 37 1.12 -7.95 -5.15
N ASP A 38 2.34 -7.44 -5.04
CA ASP A 38 3.00 -7.11 -3.78
C ASP A 38 2.37 -5.90 -3.09
N LYS A 39 1.96 -4.89 -3.86
CA LYS A 39 1.30 -3.69 -3.34
C LYS A 39 -0.16 -3.93 -2.98
N ASN A 40 -0.85 -4.89 -3.61
CA ASN A 40 -2.20 -5.28 -3.21
C ASN A 40 -2.20 -6.36 -2.10
N PHE A 41 -1.31 -7.33 -2.16
CA PHE A 41 -1.41 -8.57 -1.39
C PHE A 41 -0.08 -9.01 -0.81
N TYR A 42 0.57 -8.15 -0.02
CA TYR A 42 1.94 -8.41 0.44
C TYR A 42 2.09 -9.73 1.21
N LEU A 43 1.13 -10.06 2.09
CA LEU A 43 1.10 -11.35 2.79
C LEU A 43 1.02 -12.53 1.82
N LEU A 44 0.15 -12.47 0.81
CA LEU A 44 -0.01 -13.56 -0.16
C LEU A 44 1.25 -13.73 -1.00
N SER A 45 1.88 -12.62 -1.38
CA SER A 45 3.18 -12.67 -2.00
C SER A 45 4.22 -13.31 -1.06
N LEU A 46 4.30 -12.94 0.22
CA LEU A 46 5.22 -13.61 1.17
C LEU A 46 5.01 -15.13 1.21
N PHE A 47 3.76 -15.59 1.24
CA PHE A 47 3.42 -17.01 1.20
C PHE A 47 3.92 -17.72 -0.06
N ASP A 48 3.91 -17.03 -1.20
CA ASP A 48 4.34 -17.61 -2.48
C ASP A 48 5.87 -17.71 -2.60
N ARG A 49 6.60 -16.65 -2.25
CA ARG A 49 8.07 -16.56 -2.48
C ARG A 49 8.93 -17.06 -1.34
N GLN A 50 8.40 -17.27 -0.14
CA GLN A 50 9.18 -17.85 0.96
C GLN A 50 9.00 -19.38 1.02
N PRO A 51 10.06 -20.18 0.77
CA PRO A 51 9.95 -21.64 0.70
C PRO A 51 9.35 -22.27 1.96
N GLU A 52 9.68 -21.76 3.14
CA GLU A 52 9.19 -22.24 4.43
C GLU A 52 7.68 -22.01 4.57
N LEU A 53 7.19 -20.83 4.16
CA LEU A 53 5.77 -20.50 4.20
C LEU A 53 5.00 -21.32 3.16
N GLN A 54 5.48 -21.32 1.91
CA GLN A 54 4.85 -22.04 0.82
C GLN A 54 4.74 -23.55 1.13
N LYS A 55 5.83 -24.15 1.61
CA LYS A 55 5.87 -25.57 1.97
C LYS A 55 4.86 -25.90 3.07
N ALA A 56 4.78 -25.11 4.13
CA ALA A 56 3.85 -25.36 5.23
C ALA A 56 2.38 -25.28 4.77
N LEU A 57 2.06 -24.30 3.93
CA LEU A 57 0.71 -24.10 3.39
C LEU A 57 0.28 -25.22 2.43
N VAL A 58 1.17 -25.68 1.57
CA VAL A 58 0.88 -26.77 0.61
C VAL A 58 0.70 -28.11 1.31
N HIS A 59 1.46 -28.38 2.39
CA HIS A 59 1.35 -29.63 3.15
C HIS A 59 0.22 -29.64 4.17
N ASP A 60 -0.43 -28.49 4.41
CA ASP A 60 -1.58 -28.44 5.29
C ASP A 60 -2.81 -29.09 4.65
N ALA A 61 -3.32 -30.15 5.28
CA ALA A 61 -4.41 -30.94 4.71
C ALA A 61 -5.72 -30.16 4.56
N ALA A 62 -6.02 -29.26 5.49
CA ALA A 62 -7.25 -28.46 5.48
C ALA A 62 -7.19 -27.40 4.38
N LEU A 63 -6.09 -26.65 4.28
CA LEU A 63 -5.87 -25.67 3.21
C LEU A 63 -5.80 -26.34 1.83
N ALA A 64 -5.14 -27.50 1.72
CA ALA A 64 -5.09 -28.23 0.46
C ALA A 64 -6.47 -28.79 0.06
N GLN A 65 -7.29 -29.23 1.01
CA GLN A 65 -8.69 -29.61 0.74
C GLN A 65 -9.51 -28.41 0.28
N PHE A 66 -9.37 -27.28 0.94
CA PHE A 66 -10.04 -26.04 0.58
C PHE A 66 -9.66 -25.58 -0.83
N ALA A 67 -8.37 -25.65 -1.19
CA ALA A 67 -7.90 -25.40 -2.56
C ALA A 67 -8.60 -26.30 -3.59
N ARG A 68 -8.68 -27.62 -3.32
CA ARG A 68 -9.37 -28.58 -4.21
C ARG A 68 -10.85 -28.27 -4.37
N GLN A 69 -11.54 -27.90 -3.29
CA GLN A 69 -12.96 -27.53 -3.33
C GLN A 69 -13.19 -26.29 -4.21
N ARG A 70 -12.32 -25.28 -4.11
CA ARG A 70 -12.42 -24.07 -4.94
C ARG A 70 -12.10 -24.33 -6.41
N ILE A 71 -11.10 -25.15 -6.70
CA ILE A 71 -10.81 -25.59 -8.07
C ILE A 71 -12.02 -26.32 -8.67
N ALA A 72 -12.65 -27.22 -7.91
CA ALA A 72 -13.84 -27.94 -8.36
C ALA A 72 -15.03 -27.00 -8.60
N ARG A 73 -15.25 -26.01 -7.72
CA ARG A 73 -16.28 -24.97 -7.88
C ARG A 73 -16.08 -24.19 -9.17
N SER A 74 -14.83 -23.78 -9.45
CA SER A 74 -14.48 -23.09 -10.69
C SER A 74 -14.70 -24.00 -11.91
N ALA A 75 -14.17 -25.23 -11.91
CA ALA A 75 -14.29 -26.16 -13.03
C ALA A 75 -15.75 -26.47 -13.44
N ALA A 76 -16.70 -26.40 -12.50
CA ALA A 76 -18.12 -26.59 -12.77
C ALA A 76 -18.74 -25.49 -13.65
N CYS A 77 -18.06 -24.35 -13.83
CA CYS A 77 -18.57 -23.21 -14.59
C CYS A 77 -18.57 -23.38 -16.10
N LYS A 78 -17.94 -24.42 -16.66
CA LYS A 78 -17.96 -24.72 -18.11
C LYS A 78 -17.67 -23.49 -19.00
N ASN A 79 -16.65 -22.72 -18.65
CA ASN A 79 -16.22 -21.49 -19.34
C ASN A 79 -17.18 -20.28 -19.26
N ASP A 80 -18.21 -20.31 -18.41
CA ASP A 80 -19.05 -19.13 -18.15
C ASP A 80 -18.30 -18.13 -17.24
N ALA A 81 -17.98 -16.93 -17.74
CA ALA A 81 -17.13 -15.99 -17.00
C ALA A 81 -17.80 -15.47 -15.73
N ASN A 82 -19.11 -15.23 -15.76
CA ASN A 82 -19.86 -14.76 -14.59
C ASN A 82 -19.79 -15.81 -13.47
N CYS A 83 -19.97 -17.09 -13.80
CA CYS A 83 -19.78 -18.19 -12.87
C CYS A 83 -18.34 -18.29 -12.39
N ILE A 84 -17.33 -18.15 -13.26
CA ILE A 84 -15.90 -18.20 -12.88
C ILE A 84 -15.58 -17.14 -11.84
N ILE A 85 -16.04 -15.91 -12.07
CA ILE A 85 -15.82 -14.76 -11.19
C ILE A 85 -16.56 -14.99 -9.86
N ALA A 86 -17.83 -15.40 -9.91
CA ALA A 86 -18.60 -15.72 -8.71
C ALA A 86 -17.97 -16.88 -7.90
N ALA A 87 -17.42 -17.88 -8.59
CA ALA A 87 -16.70 -19.00 -7.99
C ALA A 87 -15.33 -18.60 -7.43
N ALA A 88 -14.80 -17.42 -7.76
CA ALA A 88 -13.56 -16.89 -7.21
C ALA A 88 -13.78 -16.00 -5.97
N LEU A 89 -15.01 -15.52 -5.75
CA LEU A 89 -15.33 -14.76 -4.54
C LEU A 89 -15.14 -15.60 -3.27
N TRP A 90 -14.73 -14.92 -2.22
CA TRP A 90 -14.61 -15.46 -0.87
C TRP A 90 -15.84 -15.08 -0.06
N THR A 91 -16.45 -16.06 0.60
CA THR A 91 -17.47 -15.80 1.61
C THR A 91 -16.81 -15.42 2.93
N ASP A 92 -17.56 -14.79 3.83
CA ASP A 92 -17.08 -14.49 5.18
C ASP A 92 -16.68 -15.77 5.93
N ASP A 93 -17.45 -16.85 5.76
CA ASP A 93 -17.15 -18.16 6.35
C ASP A 93 -15.86 -18.78 5.79
N ASP A 94 -15.66 -18.72 4.46
CA ASP A 94 -14.43 -19.19 3.80
C ASP A 94 -13.20 -18.42 4.34
N ALA A 95 -13.34 -17.09 4.45
CA ALA A 95 -12.29 -16.21 4.92
C ALA A 95 -11.94 -16.47 6.40
N ALA A 96 -12.96 -16.59 7.26
CA ALA A 96 -12.79 -16.82 8.70
C ALA A 96 -12.24 -18.23 8.99
N THR A 97 -12.74 -19.25 8.30
CA THR A 97 -12.24 -20.63 8.43
C THR A 97 -10.77 -20.69 8.04
N THR A 98 -10.39 -20.04 6.94
CA THR A 98 -8.99 -20.01 6.51
C THR A 98 -8.10 -19.23 7.47
N ALA A 99 -8.58 -18.13 8.04
CA ALA A 99 -7.87 -17.38 9.09
C ALA A 99 -7.60 -18.26 10.32
N HIS A 100 -8.59 -19.09 10.71
CA HIS A 100 -8.45 -20.05 11.79
C HIS A 100 -7.39 -21.11 11.47
N GLU A 101 -7.41 -21.68 10.27
CA GLU A 101 -6.41 -22.67 9.84
C GLU A 101 -4.99 -22.10 9.78
N LEU A 102 -4.82 -20.87 9.27
CA LEU A 102 -3.54 -20.16 9.28
C LEU A 102 -3.03 -19.94 10.71
N SER A 103 -3.91 -19.63 11.65
CA SER A 103 -3.56 -19.47 13.07
C SER A 103 -3.15 -20.79 13.72
N GLY A 104 -3.87 -21.87 13.37
CA GLY A 104 -3.48 -23.22 13.78
C GLY A 104 -2.10 -23.59 13.22
N LEU A 105 -1.83 -23.27 11.95
CA LEU A 105 -0.55 -23.52 11.30
C LEU A 105 0.58 -22.75 11.99
N TYR A 106 0.33 -21.48 12.29
CA TYR A 106 1.22 -20.63 13.08
C TYR A 106 1.55 -21.23 14.45
N ALA A 107 0.59 -21.85 15.14
CA ALA A 107 0.81 -22.48 16.43
C ALA A 107 1.66 -23.76 16.32
N ARG A 108 1.36 -24.64 15.35
CA ARG A 108 1.94 -25.99 15.26
C ARG A 108 3.26 -26.06 14.48
N ASP A 109 3.48 -25.19 13.50
CA ASP A 109 4.67 -25.21 12.63
C ASP A 109 5.65 -24.11 13.04
N ALA A 110 6.78 -24.52 13.63
CA ALA A 110 7.81 -23.60 14.11
C ALA A 110 8.56 -22.89 12.97
N ALA A 111 8.71 -23.54 11.80
CA ALA A 111 9.39 -22.94 10.65
C ALA A 111 8.51 -21.87 10.00
N PHE A 112 7.21 -22.17 9.83
CA PHE A 112 6.22 -21.20 9.35
C PHE A 112 6.18 -19.98 10.27
N ARG A 113 6.04 -20.21 11.58
CA ARG A 113 5.99 -19.13 12.58
C ARG A 113 7.24 -18.26 12.55
N LYS A 114 8.43 -18.86 12.45
CA LYS A 114 9.69 -18.12 12.38
C LYS A 114 9.76 -17.27 11.11
N ALA A 115 9.53 -17.87 9.95
CA ALA A 115 9.59 -17.18 8.67
C ALA A 115 8.61 -15.99 8.60
N LEU A 116 7.40 -16.17 9.11
CA LEU A 116 6.40 -15.12 9.17
C LEU A 116 6.81 -13.97 10.11
N ASN A 117 7.27 -14.30 11.33
CA ASN A 117 7.69 -13.31 12.31
C ASN A 117 8.91 -12.50 11.86
N ASP A 118 9.80 -13.08 11.06
CA ASP A 118 10.97 -12.40 10.53
C ASP A 118 10.60 -11.42 9.40
N ALA A 119 9.57 -11.74 8.60
CA ALA A 119 9.28 -11.02 7.37
C ALA A 119 8.14 -10.02 7.47
N LEU A 120 7.01 -10.42 8.06
CA LEU A 120 5.79 -9.61 8.03
C LEU A 120 5.91 -8.33 8.89
N PRO A 121 6.35 -8.38 10.16
CA PRO A 121 6.55 -7.17 10.95
C PRO A 121 7.63 -6.24 10.38
N ALA A 122 8.75 -6.79 9.91
CA ALA A 122 9.86 -6.02 9.33
C ALA A 122 9.45 -5.27 8.05
N SER A 123 8.43 -5.76 7.34
CA SER A 123 7.88 -5.07 6.18
C SER A 123 7.19 -3.76 6.53
N GLY A 124 6.62 -3.63 7.73
CA GLY A 124 5.77 -2.49 8.10
C GLY A 124 4.46 -2.41 7.31
N ALA A 125 4.10 -3.42 6.52
CA ALA A 125 2.76 -3.54 5.96
C ALA A 125 1.75 -3.88 7.07
N TYR A 126 0.48 -3.53 6.87
CA TYR A 126 -0.61 -3.77 7.83
C TYR A 126 -0.36 -3.09 9.20
N ALA A 127 0.15 -1.86 9.16
CA ALA A 127 0.61 -1.10 10.32
C ALA A 127 -0.45 -0.89 11.41
N LEU A 128 -1.75 -0.84 11.07
CA LEU A 128 -2.83 -0.72 12.06
C LEU A 128 -2.89 -1.90 13.03
N TYR A 129 -2.26 -3.01 12.68
CA TYR A 129 -2.21 -4.23 13.48
C TYR A 129 -0.80 -4.55 14.00
N GLY A 130 0.18 -3.65 13.79
CA GLY A 130 1.59 -3.88 14.11
C GLY A 130 1.88 -4.06 15.61
N ASP A 131 1.08 -3.43 16.48
CA ASP A 131 1.20 -3.55 17.94
C ASP A 131 0.52 -4.83 18.50
N ARG A 132 -0.15 -5.62 17.66
CA ARG A 132 -0.83 -6.85 18.08
C ARG A 132 0.12 -8.04 18.11
N ALA A 133 -0.33 -9.16 18.67
CA ALA A 133 0.43 -10.41 18.59
C ALA A 133 0.62 -10.81 17.11
N PRO A 134 1.74 -11.42 16.71
CA PRO A 134 1.97 -11.72 15.29
C PRO A 134 0.92 -12.64 14.65
N VAL A 135 0.25 -13.48 15.45
CA VAL A 135 -0.88 -14.30 14.98
C VAL A 135 -2.13 -13.45 14.66
N ASP A 136 -2.36 -12.37 15.39
CA ASP A 136 -3.46 -11.44 15.10
C ASP A 136 -3.15 -10.64 13.85
N LEU A 137 -1.89 -10.19 13.69
CA LEU A 137 -1.41 -9.53 12.47
C LEU A 137 -1.60 -10.43 11.25
N LEU A 138 -1.25 -11.72 11.35
CA LEU A 138 -1.49 -12.72 10.30
C LEU A 138 -2.96 -12.80 9.91
N GLN A 139 -3.86 -12.93 10.88
CA GLN A 139 -5.30 -13.02 10.62
C GLN A 139 -5.83 -11.76 9.94
N GLN A 140 -5.45 -10.57 10.44
CA GLN A 140 -5.94 -9.31 9.90
C GLN A 140 -5.38 -9.05 8.50
N ALA A 141 -4.09 -9.31 8.27
CA ALA A 141 -3.48 -9.22 6.95
C ALA A 141 -4.17 -10.15 5.94
N TRP A 142 -4.47 -11.40 6.34
CA TRP A 142 -5.23 -12.34 5.53
C TRP A 142 -6.62 -11.81 5.17
N LEU A 143 -7.39 -11.36 6.16
CA LEU A 143 -8.74 -10.80 5.93
C LEU A 143 -8.70 -9.54 5.06
N THR A 144 -7.68 -8.70 5.21
CA THR A 144 -7.45 -7.53 4.34
C THR A 144 -7.19 -7.95 2.89
N CYS A 145 -6.35 -8.95 2.65
CA CYS A 145 -6.13 -9.48 1.30
C CYS A 145 -7.40 -10.08 0.69
N VAL A 146 -8.20 -10.80 1.48
CA VAL A 146 -9.48 -11.36 1.01
C VAL A 146 -10.45 -10.26 0.60
N ARG A 147 -10.59 -9.21 1.43
CA ARG A 147 -11.44 -8.05 1.09
C ARG A 147 -11.00 -7.39 -0.21
N GLY A 148 -9.69 -7.19 -0.40
CA GLY A 148 -9.16 -6.61 -1.63
C GLY A 148 -9.38 -7.49 -2.87
N MET A 149 -9.19 -8.81 -2.77
CA MET A 149 -9.53 -9.72 -3.88
C MET A 149 -11.02 -9.64 -4.24
N ASN A 150 -11.90 -9.65 -3.23
CA ASN A 150 -13.34 -9.53 -3.45
C ASN A 150 -13.72 -8.18 -4.08
N GLU A 151 -13.13 -7.07 -3.62
CA GLU A 151 -13.36 -5.74 -4.20
C GLU A 151 -13.01 -5.74 -5.70
N ILE A 152 -11.84 -6.27 -6.07
CA ILE A 152 -11.43 -6.34 -7.47
C ILE A 152 -12.36 -7.24 -8.29
N LEU A 153 -12.71 -8.43 -7.78
CA LEU A 153 -13.62 -9.36 -8.46
C LEU A 153 -15.01 -8.74 -8.66
N THR A 154 -15.52 -8.01 -7.68
CA THR A 154 -16.84 -7.38 -7.74
C THR A 154 -16.84 -6.15 -8.65
N VAL A 155 -15.87 -5.26 -8.54
CA VAL A 155 -15.79 -4.05 -9.38
C VAL A 155 -15.42 -4.41 -10.83
N TYR A 156 -14.29 -5.07 -11.02
CA TYR A 156 -13.70 -5.29 -12.34
C TYR A 156 -14.12 -6.59 -13.01
N GLY A 157 -14.73 -7.51 -12.25
CA GLY A 157 -15.31 -8.75 -12.75
C GLY A 157 -16.84 -8.69 -12.91
N GLN A 158 -17.55 -8.16 -11.92
CA GLN A 158 -19.03 -8.11 -11.91
C GLN A 158 -19.61 -6.74 -12.28
N GLY A 159 -18.77 -5.71 -12.42
CA GLY A 159 -19.23 -4.41 -12.89
C GLY A 159 -19.85 -3.50 -11.86
N HIS A 160 -19.64 -3.78 -10.59
CA HIS A 160 -20.14 -2.90 -9.54
C HIS A 160 -19.35 -1.59 -9.51
N ASP A 161 -19.99 -0.56 -9.01
CA ASP A 161 -19.36 0.73 -8.78
C ASP A 161 -18.28 0.61 -7.69
N PRO A 162 -17.05 1.09 -7.94
CA PRO A 162 -16.04 1.20 -6.89
C PRO A 162 -16.39 2.35 -5.94
N ARG A 163 -15.56 2.53 -4.89
CA ARG A 163 -15.65 3.68 -3.98
C ARG A 163 -15.71 5.03 -4.72
N TYR A 164 -14.98 5.18 -5.83
CA TYR A 164 -14.96 6.40 -6.65
C TYR A 164 -15.28 6.12 -8.13
N PRO A 165 -16.57 6.00 -8.50
CA PRO A 165 -16.97 5.57 -9.85
C PRO A 165 -16.48 6.48 -10.97
N LYS A 166 -16.27 7.77 -10.68
CA LYS A 166 -15.84 8.75 -11.68
C LYS A 166 -14.41 8.51 -12.21
N ILE A 167 -13.55 7.87 -11.42
CA ILE A 167 -12.12 7.74 -11.73
C ILE A 167 -11.62 6.29 -11.70
N ASP A 168 -12.32 5.39 -11.00
CA ASP A 168 -11.82 4.05 -10.70
C ASP A 168 -12.63 2.93 -11.34
N SER A 169 -13.77 3.23 -11.98
CA SER A 169 -14.64 2.22 -12.58
C SER A 169 -13.93 1.36 -13.63
N ALA A 170 -14.50 0.18 -13.88
CA ALA A 170 -14.09 -0.69 -14.98
C ALA A 170 -14.04 0.08 -16.31
N SER A 171 -13.01 -0.20 -17.12
CA SER A 171 -12.82 0.43 -18.43
C SER A 171 -13.26 -0.46 -19.60
N VAL A 172 -13.58 -1.72 -19.30
CA VAL A 172 -14.05 -2.72 -20.25
C VAL A 172 -15.47 -3.13 -19.88
N ASP A 173 -16.33 -3.26 -20.89
CA ASP A 173 -17.66 -3.85 -20.73
C ASP A 173 -17.55 -5.38 -20.58
N MET A 174 -17.92 -5.87 -19.39
CA MET A 174 -17.87 -7.29 -19.04
C MET A 174 -18.82 -8.16 -19.85
N HIS A 175 -19.84 -7.59 -20.49
CA HIS A 175 -20.79 -8.33 -21.31
C HIS A 175 -20.25 -8.64 -22.71
N THR A 176 -19.10 -8.07 -23.08
CA THR A 176 -18.47 -8.34 -24.38
C THR A 176 -17.93 -9.76 -24.46
N SER A 177 -18.03 -10.37 -25.65
CA SER A 177 -17.46 -11.70 -25.89
C SER A 177 -15.96 -11.76 -25.65
N ALA A 178 -15.24 -10.67 -25.92
CA ALA A 178 -13.80 -10.56 -25.67
C ALA A 178 -13.46 -10.67 -24.19
N PHE A 179 -14.22 -10.00 -23.32
CA PHE A 179 -14.05 -10.11 -21.87
C PHE A 179 -14.36 -11.53 -21.39
N GLN A 180 -15.52 -12.06 -21.80
CA GLN A 180 -15.97 -13.39 -21.40
C GLN A 180 -14.95 -14.48 -21.81
N GLN A 181 -14.42 -14.38 -23.03
CA GLN A 181 -13.39 -15.29 -23.53
C GLN A 181 -12.07 -15.12 -22.77
N ALA A 182 -11.65 -13.90 -22.43
CA ALA A 182 -10.41 -13.68 -21.68
C ALA A 182 -10.44 -14.34 -20.29
N VAL A 183 -11.58 -14.31 -19.61
CA VAL A 183 -11.77 -14.98 -18.31
C VAL A 183 -11.81 -16.51 -18.46
N ALA A 184 -12.53 -17.03 -19.45
CA ALA A 184 -12.59 -18.46 -19.75
C ALA A 184 -11.22 -19.05 -20.14
N ASP A 185 -10.46 -18.35 -20.97
CA ASP A 185 -9.12 -18.74 -21.39
C ASP A 185 -8.15 -18.76 -20.20
N TRP A 186 -8.28 -17.79 -19.28
CA TRP A 186 -7.51 -17.79 -18.04
C TRP A 186 -7.82 -19.02 -17.18
N GLN A 187 -9.10 -19.36 -17.02
CA GLN A 187 -9.50 -20.53 -16.25
C GLN A 187 -8.87 -21.81 -16.85
N THR A 188 -8.96 -21.97 -18.17
CA THR A 188 -8.43 -23.15 -18.87
C THR A 188 -6.91 -23.27 -18.68
N LYS A 189 -6.18 -22.15 -18.74
CA LYS A 189 -4.72 -22.12 -18.53
C LYS A 189 -4.31 -22.36 -17.08
N SER A 190 -5.18 -22.00 -16.14
CA SER A 190 -4.94 -22.16 -14.70
C SER A 190 -5.39 -23.53 -14.18
N ALA A 191 -6.13 -24.30 -14.99
CA ALA A 191 -6.61 -25.63 -14.62
C ALA A 191 -5.44 -26.62 -14.46
N GLY A 192 -5.26 -27.15 -13.24
CA GLY A 192 -4.24 -28.15 -12.94
C GLY A 192 -2.92 -27.60 -12.42
N ALA A 193 -2.79 -26.28 -12.24
CA ALA A 193 -1.67 -25.73 -11.48
C ALA A 193 -1.80 -26.15 -10.01
N GLY A 194 -0.90 -27.01 -9.53
CA GLY A 194 -0.73 -27.27 -8.10
C GLY A 194 -0.24 -25.98 -7.45
N GLY A 195 -1.09 -25.32 -6.69
CA GLY A 195 -0.87 -23.97 -6.22
C GLY A 195 -1.44 -23.72 -4.83
N LEU A 196 -1.12 -22.56 -4.25
CA LEU A 196 -1.62 -22.16 -2.95
C LEU A 196 -3.14 -21.94 -3.00
N PHE A 197 -3.83 -22.17 -1.89
CA PHE A 197 -5.29 -22.17 -1.82
C PHE A 197 -5.95 -20.84 -2.22
N PHE A 198 -5.21 -19.72 -2.16
CA PHE A 198 -5.65 -18.39 -2.56
C PHE A 198 -5.27 -18.00 -4.00
N GLU A 199 -4.31 -18.70 -4.60
CA GLU A 199 -3.64 -18.29 -5.83
C GLU A 199 -4.61 -18.10 -7.00
N PRO A 200 -5.59 -18.99 -7.26
CA PRO A 200 -6.54 -18.77 -8.36
C PRO A 200 -7.34 -17.48 -8.23
N ALA A 201 -7.80 -17.13 -7.02
CA ALA A 201 -8.59 -15.92 -6.80
C ALA A 201 -7.71 -14.66 -6.95
N MET A 202 -6.49 -14.70 -6.40
CA MET A 202 -5.52 -13.62 -6.52
C MET A 202 -5.14 -13.38 -7.99
N GLN A 203 -4.77 -14.42 -8.73
CA GLN A 203 -4.37 -14.32 -10.13
C GLN A 203 -5.52 -13.82 -11.02
N LEU A 204 -6.76 -14.27 -10.78
CA LEU A 204 -7.92 -13.72 -11.48
C LEU A 204 -8.11 -12.23 -11.17
N SER A 205 -7.99 -11.84 -9.91
CA SER A 205 -8.10 -10.43 -9.49
C SER A 205 -7.07 -9.55 -10.22
N LEU A 206 -5.80 -9.93 -10.19
CA LEU A 206 -4.72 -9.20 -10.89
C LEU A 206 -4.95 -9.18 -12.40
N ARG A 207 -5.48 -10.27 -12.97
CA ARG A 207 -5.81 -10.34 -14.40
C ARG A 207 -6.95 -9.40 -14.77
N LEU A 208 -7.97 -9.27 -13.94
CA LEU A 208 -9.09 -8.35 -14.15
C LEU A 208 -8.63 -6.89 -14.11
N LEU A 209 -7.72 -6.53 -13.20
CA LEU A 209 -7.06 -5.23 -13.21
C LEU A 209 -6.35 -4.99 -14.56
N LEU A 210 -5.52 -5.93 -15.01
CA LEU A 210 -4.80 -5.81 -16.27
C LEU A 210 -5.74 -5.71 -17.49
N LEU A 211 -6.82 -6.50 -17.53
CA LEU A 211 -7.84 -6.44 -18.58
C LEU A 211 -8.50 -5.06 -18.64
N ASN A 212 -8.72 -4.44 -17.48
CA ASN A 212 -9.27 -3.10 -17.36
C ASN A 212 -8.23 -1.98 -17.51
N ARG A 213 -6.97 -2.30 -17.85
CA ARG A 213 -5.85 -1.32 -17.85
C ARG A 213 -5.77 -0.56 -16.52
N ARG A 214 -5.95 -1.32 -15.43
CA ARG A 214 -6.02 -0.85 -14.05
C ARG A 214 -4.79 -1.27 -13.22
N ASP A 215 -3.62 -1.21 -13.85
CA ASP A 215 -2.32 -1.54 -13.29
C ASP A 215 -1.58 -0.34 -12.67
N GLU A 216 -2.26 0.79 -12.46
CA GLU A 216 -1.72 2.07 -11.98
C GLU A 216 -0.78 1.90 -10.78
N ALA A 217 -1.15 1.06 -9.82
CA ALA A 217 -0.38 0.80 -8.61
C ALA A 217 1.06 0.31 -8.89
N ALA A 218 1.31 -0.28 -10.06
CA ALA A 218 2.58 -0.92 -10.41
C ALA A 218 3.39 -0.21 -11.50
N ARG A 219 2.81 0.77 -12.22
CA ARG A 219 3.37 1.30 -13.49
C ARG A 219 4.78 1.88 -13.39
N PHE A 220 5.16 2.39 -12.22
CA PHE A 220 6.45 3.06 -12.01
C PHE A 220 7.43 2.25 -11.14
N GLU A 221 7.03 1.06 -10.69
CA GLU A 221 7.82 0.28 -9.74
C GLU A 221 8.93 -0.54 -10.41
N PRO A 222 10.11 -0.70 -9.79
CA PRO A 222 10.56 -0.05 -8.55
C PRO A 222 10.99 1.41 -8.81
N ILE A 223 10.31 2.35 -8.16
CA ILE A 223 10.47 3.79 -8.44
C ILE A 223 11.81 4.35 -7.96
N GLU A 224 12.42 3.71 -6.96
CA GLU A 224 13.73 4.07 -6.41
C GLU A 224 14.85 3.90 -7.43
N ASN A 225 14.65 3.03 -8.43
CA ASN A 225 15.62 2.76 -9.48
C ASN A 225 15.38 3.64 -10.73
N SER A 226 14.29 4.39 -10.77
CA SER A 226 13.88 5.22 -11.90
C SER A 226 13.73 6.69 -11.48
N GLU A 227 12.51 7.16 -11.28
CA GLU A 227 12.16 8.58 -11.12
C GLU A 227 12.71 9.20 -9.85
N ASN A 228 12.77 8.43 -8.76
CA ASN A 228 13.25 8.90 -7.46
C ASN A 228 14.75 8.71 -7.27
N ARG A 229 15.43 7.97 -8.16
CA ARG A 229 16.84 7.56 -8.01
C ARG A 229 17.78 8.73 -7.73
N ALA A 230 17.65 9.84 -8.46
CA ALA A 230 18.54 10.98 -8.32
C ALA A 230 18.43 11.65 -6.94
N ALA A 231 17.22 11.81 -6.41
CA ALA A 231 17.00 12.38 -5.08
C ALA A 231 17.46 11.42 -3.97
N LEU A 232 17.20 10.12 -4.13
CA LEU A 232 17.59 9.11 -3.14
C LEU A 232 19.12 8.98 -2.98
N GLN A 233 19.89 9.15 -4.06
CA GLN A 233 21.36 9.11 -4.00
C GLN A 233 21.95 10.18 -3.07
N GLY A 234 21.30 11.34 -2.93
CA GLY A 234 21.75 12.44 -2.08
C GLY A 234 21.22 12.39 -0.64
N MET A 235 20.20 11.57 -0.36
CA MET A 235 19.44 11.56 0.90
C MET A 235 20.31 11.43 2.15
N ALA A 236 21.29 10.52 2.11
CA ALA A 236 22.17 10.24 3.25
C ALA A 236 23.10 11.41 3.63
N GLN A 237 23.30 12.37 2.73
CA GLN A 237 24.18 13.53 2.95
C GLN A 237 23.42 14.77 3.45
N VAL A 238 22.11 14.68 3.59
CA VAL A 238 21.27 15.82 3.96
C VAL A 238 21.51 16.22 5.42
N SER A 239 21.92 17.48 5.60
CA SER A 239 22.00 18.10 6.93
C SER A 239 20.62 18.56 7.39
N TRP A 240 19.78 17.62 7.85
CA TRP A 240 18.37 17.88 8.22
C TRP A 240 18.17 19.06 9.17
N GLY A 241 19.14 19.35 10.04
CA GLY A 241 19.11 20.50 10.96
C GLY A 241 19.05 21.88 10.30
N LYS A 242 19.40 21.99 9.00
CA LYS A 242 19.34 23.25 8.24
C LYS A 242 17.93 23.62 7.77
N TYR A 243 17.01 22.66 7.77
CA TYR A 243 15.69 22.81 7.18
C TYR A 243 14.60 22.76 8.26
N PRO A 244 13.60 23.67 8.19
CA PRO A 244 12.47 23.63 9.10
C PRO A 244 11.56 22.41 8.85
N TYR A 245 11.48 21.94 7.59
CA TYR A 245 10.64 20.81 7.19
C TYR A 245 11.46 19.66 6.59
N SER A 246 10.96 18.43 6.72
CA SER A 246 11.58 17.22 6.15
C SER A 246 11.43 17.20 4.63
N VAL A 247 10.25 17.56 4.12
CA VAL A 247 9.95 17.60 2.69
C VAL A 247 8.85 18.62 2.42
N ILE A 248 8.84 19.18 1.20
CA ILE A 248 7.71 19.94 0.67
C ILE A 248 6.83 19.00 -0.15
N VAL A 249 5.61 18.72 0.30
CA VAL A 249 4.63 17.90 -0.43
C VAL A 249 3.78 18.79 -1.32
N VAL A 250 3.65 18.42 -2.60
CA VAL A 250 2.86 19.14 -3.60
C VAL A 250 1.79 18.19 -4.14
N PRO A 251 0.53 18.32 -3.69
CA PRO A 251 -0.54 17.49 -4.22
C PRO A 251 -0.87 17.87 -5.67
N GLY A 252 -1.16 16.87 -6.48
CA GLY A 252 -1.51 17.01 -7.88
C GLY A 252 -2.92 17.55 -8.11
N ALA A 253 -3.13 18.10 -9.30
CA ALA A 253 -4.40 18.60 -9.79
C ALA A 253 -4.56 18.21 -11.26
N GLY A 254 -5.42 17.24 -11.52
CA GLY A 254 -5.70 16.79 -12.87
C GLY A 254 -6.45 17.82 -13.71
N PRO A 255 -6.26 17.80 -15.04
CA PRO A 255 -7.04 18.60 -15.96
C PRO A 255 -8.47 18.06 -16.16
N GLU A 256 -9.31 18.86 -16.84
CA GLU A 256 -10.68 18.48 -17.19
C GLU A 256 -10.75 17.72 -18.53
N ASP A 257 -9.64 17.62 -19.27
CA ASP A 257 -9.57 17.04 -20.61
C ASP A 257 -8.36 16.10 -20.79
N TYR A 258 -8.43 15.23 -21.79
CA TYR A 258 -7.41 14.20 -22.06
C TYR A 258 -6.14 14.71 -22.76
N GLN A 259 -6.14 15.94 -23.27
CA GLN A 259 -5.03 16.48 -24.07
C GLN A 259 -4.08 17.32 -23.23
N THR A 260 -4.58 17.97 -22.19
CA THR A 260 -3.79 18.73 -21.23
C THR A 260 -2.94 17.77 -20.38
N ALA A 261 -1.62 17.97 -20.37
CA ALA A 261 -0.72 17.15 -19.54
C ALA A 261 -0.74 17.56 -18.06
N LEU A 262 -0.74 18.87 -17.80
CA LEU A 262 -0.77 19.44 -16.45
C LEU A 262 -1.75 20.61 -16.42
N SER A 263 -2.67 20.59 -15.45
CA SER A 263 -3.65 21.65 -15.27
C SER A 263 -3.01 22.98 -14.88
N SER A 264 -3.73 24.09 -15.07
CA SER A 264 -3.30 25.42 -14.61
C SER A 264 -3.10 25.46 -13.08
N ALA A 265 -3.97 24.78 -12.32
CA ALA A 265 -3.81 24.62 -10.88
C ALA A 265 -2.53 23.85 -10.54
N GLY A 266 -2.25 22.74 -11.22
CA GLY A 266 -1.02 21.97 -11.05
C GLY A 266 0.24 22.79 -11.33
N ARG A 267 0.22 23.60 -12.40
CA ARG A 267 1.32 24.54 -12.71
C ARG A 267 1.52 25.58 -11.62
N GLU A 268 0.46 26.17 -11.08
CA GLU A 268 0.57 27.15 -10.00
C GLU A 268 1.13 26.53 -8.71
N ARG A 269 0.69 25.31 -8.34
CA ARG A 269 1.23 24.59 -7.18
C ARG A 269 2.73 24.30 -7.33
N VAL A 270 3.15 23.89 -8.53
CA VAL A 270 4.57 23.68 -8.87
C VAL A 270 5.38 24.97 -8.70
N ARG A 271 4.87 26.10 -9.21
CA ARG A 271 5.51 27.41 -9.07
C ARG A 271 5.69 27.82 -7.61
N LEU A 272 4.63 27.69 -6.80
CA LEU A 272 4.67 27.95 -5.35
C LEU A 272 5.67 27.03 -4.63
N ALA A 273 5.73 25.76 -5.01
CA ALA A 273 6.64 24.81 -4.41
C ALA A 273 8.11 25.12 -4.76
N ALA A 274 8.39 25.56 -5.98
CA ALA A 274 9.72 26.03 -6.38
C ALA A 274 10.15 27.27 -5.56
N GLU A 275 9.24 28.19 -5.26
CA GLU A 275 9.52 29.31 -4.36
C GLU A 275 9.86 28.84 -2.94
N ALA A 276 9.06 27.92 -2.37
CA ALA A 276 9.30 27.36 -1.05
C ALA A 276 10.65 26.62 -0.98
N TYR A 277 10.99 25.87 -2.02
CA TYR A 277 12.28 25.19 -2.13
C TYR A 277 13.44 26.19 -2.16
N ARG A 278 13.36 27.26 -2.99
CA ARG A 278 14.40 28.31 -3.08
C ARG A 278 14.56 29.09 -1.76
N LYS A 279 13.51 29.19 -0.95
CA LYS A 279 13.57 29.74 0.42
C LYS A 279 14.25 28.80 1.44
N GLY A 280 14.61 27.58 1.04
CA GLY A 280 15.27 26.61 1.91
C GLY A 280 14.32 25.96 2.92
N MET A 281 13.03 25.81 2.58
CA MET A 281 12.04 25.27 3.51
C MET A 281 12.21 23.75 3.75
N ALA A 282 12.65 23.02 2.73
CA ALA A 282 13.00 21.60 2.81
C ALA A 282 14.08 21.26 1.76
N PRO A 283 14.82 20.15 1.94
CA PRO A 283 15.82 19.70 0.97
C PRO A 283 15.22 19.01 -0.27
N PHE A 284 13.96 18.56 -0.18
CA PHE A 284 13.27 17.84 -1.25
C PHE A 284 11.86 18.38 -1.47
N LEU A 285 11.39 18.23 -2.71
CA LEU A 285 10.01 18.34 -3.13
C LEU A 285 9.48 16.93 -3.39
N LEU A 286 8.32 16.60 -2.84
CA LEU A 286 7.59 15.37 -3.12
C LEU A 286 6.29 15.70 -3.83
N LEU A 287 6.26 15.40 -5.13
CA LEU A 287 5.11 15.59 -6.00
C LEU A 287 4.22 14.36 -5.92
N SER A 288 2.95 14.52 -5.54
CA SER A 288 2.07 13.37 -5.30
C SER A 288 0.78 13.52 -6.10
N GLY A 289 0.50 12.54 -6.96
CA GLY A 289 -0.68 12.50 -7.84
C GLY A 289 -0.49 11.57 -9.04
N GLY A 290 -1.46 10.70 -9.28
CA GLY A 290 -1.40 9.64 -10.29
C GLY A 290 -2.26 9.89 -11.53
N TYR A 291 -2.74 8.80 -12.14
CA TYR A 291 -3.61 8.80 -13.33
C TYR A 291 -5.09 8.94 -12.94
N VAL A 292 -5.48 10.14 -12.49
CA VAL A 292 -6.79 10.36 -11.84
C VAL A 292 -7.81 10.98 -12.80
N HIS A 293 -7.54 12.21 -13.23
CA HIS A 293 -8.48 13.02 -14.01
C HIS A 293 -7.92 13.39 -15.38
N PRO A 294 -8.73 13.22 -16.46
CA PRO A 294 -9.93 12.37 -16.51
C PRO A 294 -9.60 10.88 -16.27
N SER A 295 -10.61 10.04 -15.98
CA SER A 295 -10.42 8.59 -15.82
C SER A 295 -9.69 8.00 -17.01
N GLN A 296 -8.71 7.10 -16.78
CA GLN A 296 -7.85 6.53 -17.83
C GLN A 296 -7.00 7.56 -18.59
N THR A 297 -6.73 8.73 -18.00
CA THR A 297 -5.78 9.70 -18.54
C THR A 297 -4.40 9.07 -18.82
N HIS A 298 -3.69 9.61 -19.80
CA HIS A 298 -2.34 9.20 -20.16
C HIS A 298 -1.25 9.84 -19.30
N TYR A 299 -1.63 10.81 -18.45
CA TYR A 299 -0.70 11.62 -17.67
C TYR A 299 -0.82 11.31 -16.19
N ALA A 300 0.30 11.01 -15.55
CA ALA A 300 0.40 10.98 -14.10
C ALA A 300 0.78 12.39 -13.62
N GLU A 301 -0.05 12.98 -12.76
CA GLU A 301 0.11 14.37 -12.32
C GLU A 301 1.51 14.64 -11.76
N ALA A 302 2.05 13.76 -10.90
CA ALA A 302 3.36 13.91 -10.30
C ALA A 302 4.50 13.91 -11.33
N ILE A 303 4.38 13.14 -12.41
CA ILE A 303 5.38 13.08 -13.49
C ILE A 303 5.37 14.36 -14.30
N GLU A 304 4.19 14.88 -14.64
CA GLU A 304 4.09 16.14 -15.39
C GLU A 304 4.51 17.34 -14.52
N MET A 305 4.22 17.32 -13.21
CA MET A 305 4.73 18.31 -12.26
C MET A 305 6.28 18.28 -12.19
N LYS A 306 6.90 17.10 -12.19
CA LYS A 306 8.37 16.96 -12.16
C LYS A 306 9.00 17.60 -13.40
N LYS A 307 8.45 17.34 -14.59
CA LYS A 307 8.94 17.93 -15.84
C LYS A 307 8.94 19.45 -15.78
N VAL A 308 7.86 20.07 -15.27
CA VAL A 308 7.80 21.53 -15.13
C VAL A 308 8.83 22.05 -14.12
N LEU A 309 9.02 21.36 -12.98
CA LEU A 309 10.04 21.77 -12.01
C LEU A 309 11.46 21.74 -12.58
N GLU A 310 11.80 20.71 -13.36
CA GLU A 310 13.14 20.59 -13.96
C GLU A 310 13.34 21.55 -15.12
N GLN A 311 12.37 21.62 -16.04
CA GLN A 311 12.53 22.32 -17.32
C GLN A 311 12.29 23.82 -17.22
N GLU A 312 11.32 24.23 -16.39
CA GLU A 312 10.87 25.62 -16.31
C GLU A 312 11.33 26.30 -15.01
N GLU A 313 11.27 25.59 -13.87
CA GLU A 313 11.72 26.15 -12.58
C GLU A 313 13.19 25.85 -12.27
N HIS A 314 13.88 25.06 -13.11
CA HIS A 314 15.30 24.70 -12.99
C HIS A 314 15.68 24.09 -11.64
N ILE A 315 14.76 23.36 -11.03
CA ILE A 315 15.02 22.60 -9.81
C ILE A 315 15.69 21.28 -10.19
N PRO A 316 16.80 20.89 -9.55
CA PRO A 316 17.52 19.69 -9.94
C PRO A 316 16.73 18.42 -9.59
N ALA A 317 16.80 17.41 -10.46
CA ALA A 317 16.23 16.08 -10.23
C ALA A 317 16.64 15.45 -8.89
N SER A 318 17.85 15.78 -8.38
CA SER A 318 18.35 15.34 -7.08
C SER A 318 17.63 15.95 -5.87
N SER A 319 16.64 16.81 -6.11
CA SER A 319 15.80 17.43 -5.08
C SER A 319 14.31 17.17 -5.29
N ILE A 320 13.95 16.32 -6.25
CA ILE A 320 12.57 16.03 -6.61
C ILE A 320 12.31 14.53 -6.45
N LEU A 321 11.27 14.22 -5.69
CA LEU A 321 10.66 12.90 -5.56
C LEU A 321 9.25 12.96 -6.15
N VAL A 322 8.78 11.81 -6.63
CA VAL A 322 7.43 11.65 -7.19
C VAL A 322 6.75 10.42 -6.60
N ASP A 323 5.48 10.60 -6.27
CA ASP A 323 4.47 9.60 -5.97
C ASP A 323 3.41 9.66 -7.10
N PRO A 324 3.56 8.84 -8.15
CA PRO A 324 2.62 8.82 -9.27
C PRO A 324 1.41 7.90 -9.02
N PHE A 325 1.14 7.52 -7.76
CA PHE A 325 0.11 6.55 -7.42
C PHE A 325 -1.12 7.20 -6.78
N ALA A 326 -0.93 8.28 -6.03
CA ALA A 326 -2.01 8.91 -5.28
C ALA A 326 -3.22 9.31 -6.14
N ARG A 327 -4.43 9.00 -5.65
CA ARG A 327 -5.70 9.25 -6.35
C ARG A 327 -6.53 10.37 -5.75
N HIS A 328 -6.25 10.71 -4.49
CA HIS A 328 -7.02 11.71 -3.74
C HIS A 328 -6.14 12.54 -2.83
N THR A 329 -6.67 13.66 -2.33
CA THR A 329 -5.97 14.44 -1.30
C THR A 329 -5.71 13.62 -0.03
N THR A 330 -6.57 12.68 0.32
CA THR A 330 -6.34 11.72 1.43
C THR A 330 -5.14 10.82 1.14
N THR A 331 -5.07 10.23 -0.06
CA THR A 331 -3.96 9.35 -0.41
C THR A 331 -2.66 10.09 -0.76
N ASN A 332 -2.72 11.36 -1.19
CA ASN A 332 -1.54 12.22 -1.36
C ASN A 332 -0.77 12.37 -0.04
N LEU A 333 -1.49 12.64 1.05
CA LEU A 333 -0.89 12.79 2.38
C LEU A 333 -0.43 11.43 2.93
N ARG A 334 -1.21 10.37 2.73
CA ARG A 334 -0.83 8.99 3.10
C ARG A 334 0.47 8.57 2.41
N ASN A 335 0.55 8.71 1.10
CA ASN A 335 1.72 8.30 0.31
C ASN A 335 2.94 9.15 0.64
N ALA A 336 2.75 10.45 0.91
CA ALA A 336 3.83 11.28 1.43
C ALA A 336 4.43 10.72 2.72
N VAL A 337 3.60 10.27 3.67
CA VAL A 337 4.11 9.63 4.90
C VAL A 337 4.81 8.31 4.60
N ARG A 338 4.26 7.50 3.69
CA ARG A 338 4.91 6.25 3.26
C ARG A 338 6.31 6.55 2.73
N GLU A 339 6.48 7.51 1.82
CA GLU A 339 7.79 7.86 1.28
C GLU A 339 8.75 8.44 2.32
N ILE A 340 8.28 9.36 3.17
CA ILE A 340 9.08 9.92 4.28
C ILE A 340 9.68 8.79 5.12
N TYR A 341 8.85 7.83 5.51
CA TYR A 341 9.30 6.69 6.31
C TYR A 341 10.22 5.75 5.51
N ARG A 342 9.81 5.33 4.32
CA ARG A 342 10.53 4.33 3.49
C ARG A 342 11.87 4.84 2.99
N TYR A 343 12.03 6.14 2.81
CA TYR A 343 13.28 6.77 2.39
C TYR A 343 14.14 7.28 3.56
N GLY A 344 13.74 6.99 4.81
CA GLY A 344 14.52 7.31 6.00
C GLY A 344 14.57 8.80 6.31
N MET A 345 13.59 9.58 5.85
CA MET A 345 13.45 10.98 6.25
C MET A 345 13.02 11.08 7.71
N PRO A 346 13.39 12.15 8.45
CA PRO A 346 13.05 12.29 9.85
C PRO A 346 11.54 12.49 10.04
N VAL A 347 10.83 11.43 10.46
CA VAL A 347 9.38 11.44 10.74
C VAL A 347 8.97 12.37 11.89
N THR A 348 9.90 12.75 12.76
CA THR A 348 9.67 13.70 13.85
C THR A 348 9.82 15.17 13.42
N ARG A 349 10.23 15.42 12.17
CA ARG A 349 10.31 16.77 11.60
C ARG A 349 9.04 17.03 10.80
N PRO A 350 8.41 18.21 10.94
CA PRO A 350 7.19 18.52 10.23
C PRO A 350 7.40 18.49 8.72
N VAL A 351 6.32 18.22 8.01
CA VAL A 351 6.19 18.28 6.55
C VAL A 351 5.52 19.60 6.19
N LEU A 352 5.91 20.20 5.05
CA LEU A 352 5.23 21.37 4.50
C LEU A 352 4.42 20.94 3.28
N ILE A 353 3.10 21.09 3.32
CA ILE A 353 2.25 20.99 2.13
C ILE A 353 2.23 22.37 1.48
N VAL A 354 2.52 22.43 0.18
CA VAL A 354 2.38 23.63 -0.64
C VAL A 354 1.30 23.38 -1.69
N SER A 355 0.27 24.23 -1.72
CA SER A 355 -0.83 24.12 -2.67
C SER A 355 -1.55 25.45 -2.89
N ASP A 356 -2.61 25.44 -3.70
CA ASP A 356 -3.49 26.58 -3.89
C ASP A 356 -4.42 26.82 -2.68
N PRO A 357 -5.07 28.00 -2.58
CA PRO A 357 -5.95 28.33 -1.46
C PRO A 357 -7.16 27.43 -1.27
N LEU A 358 -7.73 26.89 -2.34
CA LEU A 358 -8.90 26.01 -2.24
C LEU A 358 -8.50 24.67 -1.62
N GLN A 359 -7.41 24.06 -2.09
CA GLN A 359 -6.95 22.79 -1.51
C GLN A 359 -6.38 22.98 -0.11
N THR A 360 -5.71 24.10 0.17
CA THR A 360 -5.25 24.43 1.53
C THR A 360 -6.41 24.54 2.50
N ALA A 361 -7.48 25.27 2.14
CA ALA A 361 -8.70 25.36 2.94
C ALA A 361 -9.39 24.00 3.10
N TYR A 362 -9.41 23.18 2.04
CA TYR A 362 -9.93 21.81 2.06
C TYR A 362 -9.20 20.94 3.09
N ILE A 363 -7.87 20.93 3.09
CA ILE A 363 -7.04 20.12 4.00
C ILE A 363 -7.24 20.55 5.46
N LEU A 364 -7.39 21.85 5.72
CA LEU A 364 -7.57 22.40 7.07
C LEU A 364 -8.98 22.21 7.62
N ALA A 365 -9.95 21.85 6.78
CA ALA A 365 -11.33 21.74 7.21
C ALA A 365 -11.54 20.50 8.09
N PRO A 366 -12.37 20.57 9.15
CA PRO A 366 -12.60 19.43 10.04
C PRO A 366 -13.09 18.17 9.31
N PHE A 367 -13.88 18.33 8.25
CA PHE A 367 -14.40 17.18 7.48
C PHE A 367 -13.30 16.38 6.79
N PHE A 368 -12.12 16.96 6.53
CA PHE A 368 -11.02 16.25 5.88
C PHE A 368 -10.48 15.12 6.76
N SER A 369 -10.34 15.35 8.07
CA SER A 369 -9.99 14.29 9.03
C SER A 369 -11.03 13.16 9.04
N ALA A 370 -12.33 13.50 9.05
CA ALA A 370 -13.41 12.52 8.98
C ALA A 370 -13.43 11.73 7.65
N ARG A 371 -13.02 12.38 6.54
CA ARG A 371 -12.84 11.71 5.25
C ARG A 371 -11.68 10.72 5.30
N CYS A 372 -10.54 11.10 5.89
CA CYS A 372 -9.40 10.18 6.09
C CYS A 372 -9.82 8.95 6.90
N GLU A 373 -10.49 9.14 8.04
CA GLU A 373 -10.99 8.05 8.88
C GLU A 373 -11.94 7.11 8.11
N LYS A 374 -12.85 7.67 7.30
CA LYS A 374 -13.78 6.87 6.51
C LYS A 374 -13.09 6.08 5.38
N GLU A 375 -12.12 6.68 4.71
CA GLU A 375 -11.52 6.11 3.49
C GLU A 375 -10.31 5.23 3.79
N LEU A 376 -9.50 5.60 4.77
CA LEU A 376 -8.23 4.95 5.11
C LEU A 376 -8.30 4.17 6.44
N GLY A 377 -9.26 4.50 7.32
CA GLY A 377 -9.35 3.97 8.68
C GLY A 377 -8.45 4.68 9.70
N TYR A 378 -7.79 5.76 9.30
CA TYR A 378 -6.92 6.60 10.14
C TYR A 378 -6.73 7.99 9.52
N VAL A 379 -6.16 8.91 10.29
CA VAL A 379 -5.68 10.20 9.79
C VAL A 379 -4.17 10.13 9.49
N PRO A 380 -3.69 10.52 8.29
CA PRO A 380 -2.26 10.46 7.93
C PRO A 380 -1.33 11.38 8.72
N TYR A 381 -1.85 12.16 9.65
CA TYR A 381 -1.08 13.14 10.42
C TYR A 381 -1.49 13.14 11.90
N THR A 382 -0.51 13.39 12.77
CA THR A 382 -0.72 13.55 14.22
C THR A 382 -0.94 15.01 14.63
N SER A 383 -0.54 15.95 13.77
CA SER A 383 -0.81 17.37 13.96
C SER A 383 -0.96 18.06 12.61
N LEU A 384 -1.79 19.10 12.55
CA LEU A 384 -2.04 19.91 11.35
C LEU A 384 -2.06 21.38 11.73
N LYS A 385 -1.32 22.23 11.01
CA LYS A 385 -1.13 23.64 11.33
C LYS A 385 -1.21 24.51 10.08
N PHE A 386 -2.07 25.54 10.12
CA PHE A 386 -2.09 26.61 9.13
C PHE A 386 -0.80 27.43 9.18
N ILE A 387 -0.18 27.66 8.02
CA ILE A 387 1.02 28.50 7.87
C ILE A 387 0.66 29.75 7.06
N SER A 388 0.04 29.56 5.90
CA SER A 388 -0.46 30.62 5.03
C SER A 388 -1.62 30.11 4.18
N THR A 389 -2.20 30.96 3.33
CA THR A 389 -3.27 30.55 2.42
C THR A 389 -2.83 29.48 1.41
N THR A 390 -1.53 29.25 1.23
CA THR A 390 -0.97 28.28 0.28
C THR A 390 -0.12 27.21 0.96
N GLU A 391 -0.04 27.22 2.29
CA GLU A 391 0.89 26.39 3.05
C GLU A 391 0.25 25.82 4.31
N VAL A 392 0.41 24.51 4.49
CA VAL A 392 -0.04 23.76 5.68
C VAL A 392 1.13 22.93 6.18
N SER A 393 1.32 22.84 7.49
CA SER A 393 2.29 21.93 8.08
C SER A 393 1.62 20.76 8.78
N PHE A 394 2.21 19.57 8.69
CA PHE A 394 1.75 18.41 9.46
C PHE A 394 2.90 17.58 10.02
N LEU A 395 2.61 16.76 11.04
CA LEU A 395 3.51 15.69 11.50
C LEU A 395 3.00 14.33 11.00
N PRO A 396 3.86 13.49 10.39
CA PRO A 396 3.47 12.17 9.89
C PRO A 396 2.80 11.27 10.93
N ASN A 397 1.82 10.46 10.51
CA ASN A 397 1.30 9.31 11.25
C ASN A 397 1.64 7.99 10.54
N LEU A 398 2.38 7.10 11.20
CA LEU A 398 2.87 5.84 10.62
C LEU A 398 1.79 4.79 10.34
N ASP A 399 0.57 4.99 10.82
CA ASP A 399 -0.61 4.23 10.35
C ASP A 399 -0.76 4.30 8.83
N SER A 400 -0.19 5.33 8.19
CA SER A 400 -0.10 5.46 6.73
C SER A 400 0.61 4.30 6.02
N LEU A 401 1.36 3.48 6.76
CA LEU A 401 1.99 2.26 6.24
C LEU A 401 1.00 1.08 6.11
N GLU A 402 -0.24 1.21 6.58
CA GLU A 402 -1.31 0.24 6.34
C GLU A 402 -1.46 -0.04 4.85
N GLN A 403 -1.64 -1.31 4.50
CA GLN A 403 -1.90 -1.75 3.13
C GLN A 403 -3.42 -1.78 2.90
N ASP A 404 -3.89 -1.17 1.82
CA ASP A 404 -5.29 -0.88 1.55
C ASP A 404 -5.78 -1.45 0.20
N PRO A 405 -5.85 -2.78 0.03
CA PRO A 405 -6.20 -3.38 -1.26
C PRO A 405 -7.67 -3.28 -1.65
N ILE A 406 -8.50 -2.62 -0.84
CA ILE A 406 -9.85 -2.20 -1.24
C ILE A 406 -9.80 -0.91 -2.08
N ASP A 407 -8.65 -0.23 -2.14
CA ASP A 407 -8.31 0.76 -3.17
C ASP A 407 -7.17 0.20 -4.05
N PRO A 408 -7.48 -0.77 -4.95
CA PRO A 408 -6.45 -1.58 -5.59
C PRO A 408 -5.55 -0.82 -6.58
N LEU A 409 -5.92 0.42 -6.90
CA LEU A 409 -5.19 1.30 -7.81
C LEU A 409 -4.15 2.15 -7.06
N ASP A 410 -4.27 2.27 -5.74
CA ASP A 410 -3.34 2.95 -4.83
C ASP A 410 -3.35 2.28 -3.43
N PRO A 411 -3.01 0.98 -3.34
CA PRO A 411 -3.17 0.17 -2.13
C PRO A 411 -2.08 0.44 -1.09
#